data_AF-A0A257MH36-F1
#
_entry.id   AF-A0A257MH36-F1
#
_cell.length_a   1.000
_cell.length_b   1.000
_cell.length_c   1.000
_cell.angle_alpha   90.00
_cell.angle_beta   90.00
_cell.angle_gamma   90.00
#
_symmetry.space_group_name_H-M   'P 1'
#
loop_
_entity.id
_entity.type
_entity.pdbx_description
1 polymer ?
#
loop_
_entity_poly.entity_id
_entity_poly.type
_entity_poly.pdbx_seq_one_letter_code
_entity_poly.pdbx_strand_id
1 'polypeptide(L)'
;YQRPGAPTMKEKIWKGADLIFDLDADHLRNAPRSYGGMLAMVKKETEKLLTFLLSDFGFSQSRIAMVFSGGRGYHIHVRDQRILAFGSDERREIVDYLAGRGLAMDRFINMAPMDGEWGKDRAFRLRAPAAGAPGWGDRINRSIIAFVNDLRQLSEAEAIALLSKRKGIGPKRASSFYKSLQEKNVLEEIARGNLDLFRGSAAIWKLLLVEFLDEEGVNVGFNLDSERGETDEPVTADVRRLIRCPGSLHGGSGLRVTPLTLGDLEDFDPLDDAVVFGDEPLPVQILKPFRTEMKGQSYNLSEGPAELPACVAIFLMARGVAEARSRA
;
A
#
# COMPACT_ATOMS: atom_id res chain seq x y z
N TYR A 1 -11.88 -24.01 -14.69
CA TYR A 1 -11.53 -25.40 -15.05
C TYR A 1 -12.66 -26.03 -15.84
N GLN A 2 -12.38 -26.94 -16.78
CA GLN A 2 -13.44 -27.71 -17.47
C GLN A 2 -13.95 -28.88 -16.62
N ARG A 3 -13.07 -29.48 -15.80
CA ARG A 3 -13.38 -30.64 -14.95
C ARG A 3 -12.92 -30.39 -13.51
N PRO A 4 -13.56 -29.47 -12.76
CA PRO A 4 -13.08 -29.07 -11.44
C PRO A 4 -12.93 -30.22 -10.43
N GLY A 5 -13.77 -31.27 -10.54
CA GLY A 5 -13.73 -32.47 -9.69
C GLY A 5 -12.70 -33.53 -10.08
N ALA A 6 -11.88 -33.33 -11.12
CA ALA A 6 -10.88 -34.32 -11.50
C ALA A 6 -9.73 -34.42 -10.46
N PRO A 7 -9.14 -35.61 -10.27
CA PRO A 7 -8.18 -35.85 -9.18
C PRO A 7 -6.82 -35.20 -9.45
N THR A 8 -6.41 -35.04 -10.72
CA THR A 8 -5.13 -34.40 -11.06
C THR A 8 -5.32 -33.05 -11.77
N MET A 9 -4.36 -32.13 -11.60
CA MET A 9 -4.42 -30.80 -12.21
C MET A 9 -4.45 -30.84 -13.75
N LYS A 10 -3.77 -31.81 -14.35
CA LYS A 10 -3.77 -32.02 -15.81
C LYS A 10 -5.17 -32.37 -16.31
N GLU A 11 -5.89 -33.23 -15.58
CA GLU A 11 -7.24 -33.66 -15.93
C GLU A 11 -8.31 -32.61 -15.63
N LYS A 12 -8.04 -31.68 -14.70
CA LYS A 12 -8.97 -30.57 -14.42
C LYS A 12 -9.16 -29.65 -15.63
N ILE A 13 -8.19 -29.63 -16.56
CA ILE A 13 -8.16 -28.79 -17.76
C ILE A 13 -8.38 -27.32 -17.38
N TRP A 14 -7.29 -26.64 -17.05
CA TRP A 14 -7.31 -25.21 -16.72
C TRP A 14 -7.86 -24.41 -17.91
N LYS A 15 -8.71 -23.42 -17.62
CA LYS A 15 -9.38 -22.58 -18.63
C LYS A 15 -9.04 -21.09 -18.50
N GLY A 16 -8.25 -20.75 -17.49
CA GLY A 16 -8.05 -19.37 -17.06
C GLY A 16 -8.32 -19.19 -15.57
N ALA A 17 -7.88 -18.05 -15.04
CA ALA A 17 -8.08 -17.65 -13.65
C ALA A 17 -8.24 -16.13 -13.55
N ASP A 18 -9.06 -15.68 -12.60
CA ASP A 18 -9.13 -14.27 -12.20
C ASP A 18 -7.72 -13.78 -11.80
N LEU A 19 -7.46 -12.49 -11.99
CA LEU A 19 -6.30 -11.86 -11.36
C LEU A 19 -6.67 -11.48 -9.93
N ILE A 20 -5.95 -12.03 -8.96
CA ILE A 20 -6.28 -11.90 -7.55
C ILE A 20 -5.11 -11.23 -6.84
N PHE A 21 -5.42 -10.26 -6.00
CA PHE A 21 -4.48 -9.64 -5.09
C PHE A 21 -4.94 -9.92 -3.67
N ASP A 22 -3.98 -10.28 -2.81
CA ASP A 22 -4.20 -10.54 -1.39
C ASP A 22 -3.34 -9.58 -0.59
N LEU A 23 -4.00 -8.72 0.18
CA LEU A 23 -3.38 -7.75 1.05
C LEU A 23 -3.59 -8.22 2.48
N ASP A 24 -2.58 -8.88 3.06
CA ASP A 24 -2.55 -9.24 4.48
C ASP A 24 -1.63 -8.25 5.22
N ALA A 25 -2.12 -7.74 6.34
CA ALA A 25 -1.37 -6.81 7.17
C ALA A 25 -0.06 -7.37 7.74
N ASP A 26 0.12 -8.70 7.79
CA ASP A 26 1.41 -9.32 8.15
C ASP A 26 2.54 -9.01 7.16
N HIS A 27 2.20 -8.70 5.91
CA HIS A 27 3.17 -8.35 4.88
C HIS A 27 3.47 -6.85 4.85
N LEU A 28 2.69 -6.04 5.59
CA LEU A 28 2.86 -4.59 5.60
C LEU A 28 4.01 -4.15 6.51
N ARG A 29 4.86 -3.29 5.98
CA ARG A 29 5.96 -2.69 6.74
C ARG A 29 5.38 -1.74 7.80
N ASN A 30 5.88 -1.83 9.04
CA ASN A 30 5.50 -0.93 10.14
C ASN A 30 4.01 -0.96 10.54
N ALA A 31 3.33 -2.10 10.35
CA ALA A 31 1.95 -2.26 10.80
C ALA A 31 1.78 -1.87 12.29
N PRO A 32 0.75 -1.08 12.65
CA PRO A 32 0.47 -0.75 14.04
C PRO A 32 0.28 -2.01 14.89
N ARG A 33 0.65 -1.92 16.17
CA ARG A 33 0.49 -3.04 17.11
C ARG A 33 -0.97 -3.32 17.48
N SER A 34 -1.86 -2.34 17.37
CA SER A 34 -3.29 -2.54 17.63
C SER A 34 -3.95 -3.18 16.41
N TYR A 35 -4.92 -4.04 16.65
CA TYR A 35 -5.62 -4.76 15.59
C TYR A 35 -6.42 -3.81 14.67
N GLY A 36 -7.16 -2.83 15.22
CA GLY A 36 -7.84 -1.83 14.38
C GLY A 36 -6.88 -0.91 13.63
N GLY A 37 -5.75 -0.54 14.23
CA GLY A 37 -4.72 0.25 13.54
C GLY A 37 -4.11 -0.50 12.34
N MET A 38 -3.84 -1.80 12.53
CA MET A 38 -3.43 -2.71 11.46
C MET A 38 -4.48 -2.79 10.34
N LEU A 39 -5.76 -2.96 10.68
CA LEU A 39 -6.87 -3.01 9.72
C LEU A 39 -7.04 -1.70 8.94
N ALA A 40 -6.88 -0.55 9.60
CA ALA A 40 -6.93 0.76 8.96
C ALA A 40 -5.76 0.96 7.98
N MET A 41 -4.56 0.45 8.30
CA MET A 41 -3.42 0.52 7.39
C MET A 41 -3.64 -0.34 6.13
N VAL A 42 -4.06 -1.60 6.27
CA VAL A 42 -4.29 -2.47 5.11
C VAL A 42 -5.43 -1.99 4.22
N LYS A 43 -6.44 -1.32 4.80
CA LYS A 43 -7.49 -0.63 4.03
C LYS A 43 -6.89 0.47 3.12
N LYS A 44 -5.98 1.31 3.64
CA LYS A 44 -5.29 2.32 2.82
C LYS A 44 -4.45 1.71 1.70
N GLU A 45 -3.74 0.61 1.96
CA GLU A 45 -3.00 -0.09 0.90
C GLU A 45 -3.93 -0.70 -0.16
N THR A 46 -5.11 -1.16 0.25
CA THR A 46 -6.15 -1.64 -0.67
C THR A 46 -6.65 -0.51 -1.58
N GLU A 47 -6.89 0.69 -1.04
CA GLU A 47 -7.28 1.88 -1.82
C GLU A 47 -6.20 2.30 -2.84
N LYS A 48 -4.92 2.21 -2.46
CA LYS A 48 -3.81 2.45 -3.41
C LYS A 48 -3.80 1.43 -4.54
N LEU A 49 -3.94 0.15 -4.22
CA LEU A 49 -4.01 -0.89 -5.25
C LEU A 49 -5.19 -0.67 -6.20
N LEU A 50 -6.37 -0.31 -5.67
CA LEU A 50 -7.52 0.04 -6.51
C LEU A 50 -7.21 1.20 -7.46
N THR A 51 -6.44 2.20 -7.02
CA THR A 51 -6.00 3.30 -7.87
C THR A 51 -5.16 2.80 -9.05
N PHE A 52 -4.22 1.87 -8.84
CA PHE A 52 -3.47 1.23 -9.93
C PHE A 52 -4.39 0.47 -10.89
N LEU A 53 -5.30 -0.35 -10.38
CA LEU A 53 -6.19 -1.17 -11.20
C LEU A 53 -7.13 -0.33 -12.07
N LEU A 54 -7.67 0.76 -11.52
CA LEU A 54 -8.60 1.64 -12.20
C LEU A 54 -7.89 2.63 -13.14
N SER A 55 -6.83 3.29 -12.67
CA SER A 55 -6.22 4.42 -13.38
C SER A 55 -5.10 3.99 -14.32
N ASP A 56 -4.24 3.07 -13.88
CA ASP A 56 -3.04 2.69 -14.62
C ASP A 56 -3.38 1.55 -15.60
N PHE A 57 -4.04 0.50 -15.12
CA PHE A 57 -4.43 -0.65 -15.95
C PHE A 57 -5.77 -0.44 -16.68
N GLY A 58 -6.55 0.55 -16.29
CA GLY A 58 -7.82 0.89 -16.96
C GLY A 58 -8.89 -0.20 -16.84
N PHE A 59 -8.89 -0.98 -15.75
CA PHE A 59 -10.00 -1.89 -15.49
C PHE A 59 -11.25 -1.09 -15.09
N SER A 60 -12.40 -1.44 -15.64
CA SER A 60 -13.66 -0.86 -15.18
C SER A 60 -14.01 -1.40 -13.79
N GLN A 61 -14.57 -0.56 -12.92
CA GLN A 61 -15.05 -0.95 -11.59
C GLN A 61 -15.93 -2.21 -11.60
N SER A 62 -16.80 -2.39 -12.62
CA SER A 62 -17.67 -3.57 -12.75
C SER A 62 -16.93 -4.92 -12.85
N ARG A 63 -15.63 -4.89 -13.18
CA ARG A 63 -14.77 -6.08 -13.27
C ARG A 63 -13.97 -6.32 -12.00
N ILE A 64 -14.05 -5.44 -11.02
CA ILE A 64 -13.32 -5.52 -9.76
C ILE A 64 -14.31 -5.93 -8.67
N ALA A 65 -14.06 -7.08 -8.04
CA ALA A 65 -14.77 -7.50 -6.84
C ALA A 65 -13.81 -7.46 -5.66
N MET A 66 -14.17 -6.73 -4.62
CA MET A 66 -13.38 -6.58 -3.40
C MET A 66 -14.05 -7.30 -2.25
N VAL A 67 -13.26 -7.92 -1.39
CA VAL A 67 -13.75 -8.73 -0.28
C VAL A 67 -12.86 -8.51 0.93
N PHE A 68 -13.41 -8.06 2.05
CA PHE A 68 -12.73 -8.17 3.33
C PHE A 68 -12.56 -9.65 3.68
N SER A 69 -11.33 -10.08 3.96
CA SER A 69 -11.00 -11.51 4.15
C SER A 69 -11.60 -12.12 5.42
N GLY A 70 -12.21 -11.30 6.28
CA GLY A 70 -12.64 -11.67 7.62
C GLY A 70 -11.48 -11.73 8.62
N GLY A 71 -10.23 -11.55 8.18
CA GLY A 71 -9.05 -11.66 9.03
C GLY A 71 -8.34 -10.32 9.18
N ARG A 72 -7.23 -10.16 8.48
CA ARG A 72 -6.30 -9.02 8.60
C ARG A 72 -6.13 -8.28 7.28
N GLY A 73 -7.08 -8.40 6.37
CA GLY A 73 -6.79 -8.06 4.98
C GLY A 73 -7.97 -8.05 4.05
N TYR A 74 -7.67 -7.76 2.79
CA TYR A 74 -8.63 -7.69 1.70
C TYR A 74 -8.16 -8.52 0.51
N HIS A 75 -9.11 -9.08 -0.22
CA HIS A 75 -8.86 -9.69 -1.52
C HIS A 75 -9.50 -8.83 -2.60
N ILE A 76 -8.75 -8.60 -3.69
CA ILE A 76 -9.28 -7.97 -4.90
C ILE A 76 -9.25 -8.98 -6.03
N HIS A 77 -10.40 -9.18 -6.68
CA HIS A 77 -10.56 -10.03 -7.84
C HIS A 77 -10.83 -9.17 -9.07
N VAL A 78 -9.96 -9.26 -10.06
CA VAL A 78 -10.17 -8.66 -11.39
C VAL A 78 -10.63 -9.75 -12.35
N ARG A 79 -11.89 -9.63 -12.79
CA ARG A 79 -12.58 -10.55 -13.69
C ARG A 79 -12.65 -9.95 -15.08
N ASP A 80 -11.59 -10.14 -15.85
CA ASP A 80 -11.45 -9.59 -17.20
C ASP A 80 -10.97 -10.66 -18.18
N GLN A 81 -11.67 -10.81 -19.31
CA GLN A 81 -11.32 -11.79 -20.34
C GLN A 81 -9.92 -11.56 -20.92
N ARG A 82 -9.43 -10.31 -20.92
CA ARG A 82 -8.11 -9.95 -21.45
C ARG A 82 -6.96 -10.58 -20.66
N ILE A 83 -7.15 -10.84 -19.37
CA ILE A 83 -6.11 -11.33 -18.45
C ILE A 83 -6.37 -12.76 -17.95
N LEU A 84 -7.52 -13.34 -18.30
CA LEU A 84 -7.92 -14.66 -17.81
C LEU A 84 -6.89 -15.75 -18.17
N ALA A 85 -6.24 -15.61 -19.33
CA ALA A 85 -5.23 -16.53 -19.83
C ALA A 85 -3.81 -16.27 -19.31
N PHE A 86 -3.57 -15.18 -18.56
CA PHE A 86 -2.24 -14.85 -18.05
C PHE A 86 -1.71 -15.97 -17.15
N GLY A 87 -0.48 -16.41 -17.44
CA GLY A 87 0.28 -17.32 -16.62
C GLY A 87 0.96 -16.60 -15.46
N SER A 88 1.83 -17.32 -14.75
CA SER A 88 2.52 -16.78 -13.58
C SER A 88 3.52 -15.68 -13.93
N ASP A 89 4.15 -15.74 -15.09
CA ASP A 89 5.17 -14.76 -15.48
C ASP A 89 4.53 -13.43 -15.88
N GLU A 90 3.45 -13.43 -16.66
CA GLU A 90 2.73 -12.19 -16.99
C GLU A 90 2.12 -11.52 -15.74
N ARG A 91 1.71 -12.33 -14.75
CA ARG A 91 1.23 -11.83 -13.46
C ARG A 91 2.35 -11.25 -12.61
N ARG A 92 3.57 -11.79 -12.70
CA ARG A 92 4.75 -11.24 -12.03
C ARG A 92 5.10 -9.86 -12.57
N GLU A 93 4.99 -9.63 -13.88
CA GLU A 93 5.19 -8.29 -14.46
C GLU A 93 4.18 -7.25 -13.93
N ILE A 94 2.93 -7.67 -13.67
CA ILE A 94 1.93 -6.81 -13.02
C ILE A 94 2.38 -6.46 -11.59
N VAL A 95 2.87 -7.44 -10.83
CA VAL A 95 3.42 -7.21 -9.49
C VAL A 95 4.65 -6.29 -9.53
N ASP A 96 5.54 -6.48 -10.49
CA ASP A 96 6.71 -5.63 -10.71
C ASP A 96 6.31 -4.18 -10.97
N TYR A 97 5.28 -3.97 -11.80
CA TYR A 97 4.74 -2.64 -12.03
C TYR A 97 4.18 -2.00 -10.75
N LEU A 98 3.43 -2.75 -9.93
CA LEU A 98 2.88 -2.25 -8.65
C LEU A 98 3.98 -1.90 -7.65
N ALA A 99 5.02 -2.72 -7.58
CA ALA A 99 6.18 -2.51 -6.71
C ALA A 99 7.16 -1.45 -7.26
N GLY A 100 6.99 -1.02 -8.50
CA GLY A 100 7.92 -0.12 -9.19
C GLY A 100 9.29 -0.76 -9.42
N ARG A 101 9.36 -2.10 -9.51
CA ARG A 101 10.59 -2.82 -9.84
C ARG A 101 10.94 -2.56 -11.30
N GLY A 102 12.22 -2.29 -11.58
CA GLY A 102 12.71 -2.00 -12.93
C GLY A 102 12.35 -0.61 -13.48
N LEU A 103 11.89 0.33 -12.65
CA LEU A 103 11.64 1.71 -13.10
C LEU A 103 12.94 2.42 -13.48
N ALA A 104 13.08 2.77 -14.75
CA ALA A 104 14.20 3.55 -15.26
C ALA A 104 13.96 5.05 -15.01
N MET A 105 14.51 5.58 -13.89
CA MET A 105 14.30 6.98 -13.46
C MET A 105 14.75 8.03 -14.48
N ASP A 106 15.76 7.72 -15.29
CA ASP A 106 16.24 8.56 -16.40
C ASP A 106 15.18 8.81 -17.48
N ARG A 107 14.16 7.94 -17.59
CA ARG A 107 13.00 8.15 -18.45
C ARG A 107 12.02 9.19 -17.89
N PHE A 108 11.92 9.29 -16.57
CA PHE A 108 11.04 10.24 -15.89
C PHE A 108 11.70 11.59 -15.67
N ILE A 109 13.00 11.58 -15.37
CA ILE A 109 13.77 12.78 -15.05
C ILE A 109 14.79 13.02 -16.16
N ASN A 110 14.54 14.04 -16.98
CA ASN A 110 15.38 14.34 -18.13
C ASN A 110 15.65 15.85 -18.26
N MET A 111 16.67 16.18 -19.04
CA MET A 111 16.96 17.55 -19.42
C MET A 111 16.09 17.92 -20.62
N ALA A 112 15.13 18.83 -20.42
CA ALA A 112 14.25 19.29 -21.49
C ALA A 112 14.60 20.74 -21.89
N PRO A 113 14.53 21.10 -23.20
CA PRO A 113 14.70 22.47 -23.64
C PRO A 113 13.54 23.34 -23.12
N MET A 114 13.84 24.61 -22.79
CA MET A 114 12.80 25.61 -22.62
C MET A 114 12.31 26.12 -23.98
N ASP A 115 11.00 26.17 -24.17
CA ASP A 115 10.40 27.04 -25.17
C ASP A 115 10.53 28.48 -24.67
N GLY A 116 11.54 29.19 -25.17
CA GLY A 116 11.62 30.64 -25.05
C GLY A 116 10.80 31.27 -26.16
N GLU A 117 9.86 32.16 -25.83
CA GLU A 117 9.10 32.91 -26.84
C GLU A 117 10.02 33.71 -27.79
N TRP A 118 11.25 34.04 -27.37
CA TRP A 118 12.18 34.81 -28.17
C TRP A 118 13.56 34.17 -28.14
N GLY A 119 13.95 33.60 -29.29
CA GLY A 119 15.20 32.89 -29.47
C GLY A 119 16.42 33.69 -29.06
N LYS A 120 17.08 33.22 -28.00
CA LYS A 120 18.53 33.22 -27.78
C LYS A 120 18.78 32.41 -26.50
N ASP A 121 19.54 31.33 -26.66
CA ASP A 121 19.86 30.26 -25.70
C ASP A 121 18.73 29.25 -25.41
N ARG A 122 18.88 28.05 -26.00
CA ARG A 122 18.17 26.85 -25.53
C ARG A 122 18.69 26.49 -24.14
N ALA A 123 18.16 27.13 -23.11
CA ALA A 123 18.39 26.71 -21.74
C ALA A 123 17.72 25.34 -21.53
N PHE A 124 18.49 24.34 -21.11
CA PHE A 124 17.96 23.04 -20.72
C PHE A 124 17.68 23.06 -19.21
N ARG A 125 16.50 22.60 -18.80
CA ARG A 125 16.14 22.43 -17.39
C ARG A 125 15.95 20.97 -17.05
N LEU A 126 16.31 20.61 -15.82
CA LEU A 126 15.94 19.31 -15.27
C LEU A 126 14.43 19.29 -15.02
N ARG A 127 13.74 18.41 -15.73
CA ARG A 127 12.30 18.18 -15.59
C ARG A 127 12.04 16.84 -14.93
N ALA A 128 11.00 16.81 -14.12
CA ALA A 128 10.34 15.60 -13.64
C ALA A 128 8.90 15.58 -14.21
N PRO A 129 8.16 14.47 -14.07
CA PRO A 129 6.75 14.45 -14.43
C PRO A 129 5.99 15.49 -13.61
N ALA A 130 4.98 16.12 -14.20
CA ALA A 130 4.09 17.05 -13.51
C ALA A 130 3.06 16.28 -12.66
N ALA A 131 2.46 16.96 -11.68
CA ALA A 131 1.31 16.47 -10.95
C ALA A 131 0.16 16.16 -11.92
N GLY A 132 -0.51 15.03 -11.72
CA GLY A 132 -1.51 14.48 -12.62
C GLY A 132 -0.96 13.75 -13.85
N ALA A 133 0.36 13.60 -13.99
CA ALA A 133 0.94 12.76 -15.04
C ALA A 133 0.51 11.28 -14.89
N PRO A 134 0.25 10.55 -15.99
CA PRO A 134 -0.28 9.19 -15.89
C PRO A 134 0.70 8.21 -15.21
N GLY A 135 0.14 7.22 -14.52
CA GLY A 135 0.88 6.10 -13.93
C GLY A 135 1.94 6.53 -12.91
N TRP A 136 3.14 5.98 -13.03
CA TRP A 136 4.28 6.30 -12.15
C TRP A 136 4.72 7.76 -12.23
N GLY A 137 4.32 8.52 -13.25
CA GLY A 137 4.66 9.94 -13.37
C GLY A 137 4.17 10.77 -12.18
N ASP A 138 2.87 10.74 -11.89
CA ASP A 138 2.30 11.47 -10.75
C ASP A 138 2.80 10.93 -9.40
N ARG A 139 3.00 9.61 -9.27
CA ARG A 139 3.56 8.99 -8.05
C ARG A 139 4.97 9.51 -7.74
N ILE A 140 5.82 9.62 -8.77
CA ILE A 140 7.16 10.22 -8.63
C ILE A 140 7.04 11.70 -8.23
N ASN A 141 6.13 12.46 -8.84
CA ASN A 141 5.91 13.86 -8.49
C ASN A 141 5.48 14.03 -7.02
N ARG A 142 4.47 13.27 -6.57
CA ARG A 142 4.00 13.26 -5.18
C ARG A 142 5.09 12.89 -4.20
N SER A 143 5.91 11.88 -4.52
CA SER A 143 7.05 11.49 -3.70
C SER A 143 8.08 12.62 -3.58
N ILE A 144 8.33 13.37 -4.66
CA ILE A 144 9.20 14.55 -4.63
C ILE A 144 8.65 15.64 -3.72
N ILE A 145 7.36 15.94 -3.84
CA ILE A 145 6.68 16.92 -3.00
C ILE A 145 6.71 16.51 -1.52
N ALA A 146 6.42 15.25 -1.21
CA ALA A 146 6.43 14.71 0.15
C ALA A 146 7.81 14.86 0.79
N PHE A 147 8.87 14.48 0.08
CA PHE A 147 10.25 14.65 0.56
C PHE A 147 10.60 16.11 0.85
N VAL A 148 10.19 17.05 0.00
CA VAL A 148 10.43 18.48 0.25
C VAL A 148 9.65 18.96 1.48
N ASN A 149 8.42 18.50 1.66
CA ASN A 149 7.64 18.82 2.85
C ASN A 149 8.28 18.26 4.13
N ASP A 150 8.76 17.01 4.10
CA ASP A 150 9.47 16.40 5.23
C ASP A 150 10.73 17.17 5.57
N LEU A 151 11.53 17.55 4.56
CA LEU A 151 12.70 18.40 4.77
C LEU A 151 12.32 19.72 5.42
N ARG A 152 11.23 20.37 4.98
CA ARG A 152 10.76 21.64 5.55
C ARG A 152 10.35 21.56 7.03
N GLN A 153 10.03 20.37 7.55
CA GLN A 153 9.73 20.17 8.97
C GLN A 153 10.96 19.99 9.86
N LEU A 154 12.13 19.72 9.27
CA LEU A 154 13.38 19.55 10.01
C LEU A 154 14.02 20.90 10.34
N SER A 155 14.85 20.95 11.39
CA SER A 155 15.75 22.08 11.58
C SER A 155 16.81 22.13 10.48
N GLU A 156 17.39 23.31 10.21
CA GLU A 156 18.45 23.45 9.20
C GLU A 156 19.63 22.50 9.47
N ALA A 157 20.01 22.32 10.74
CA ALA A 157 21.10 21.41 11.12
C ALA A 157 20.77 19.94 10.80
N GLU A 158 19.55 19.49 11.10
CA GLU A 158 19.09 18.14 10.79
C GLU A 158 18.97 17.90 9.29
N ALA A 159 18.41 18.85 8.54
CA ALA A 159 18.30 18.76 7.09
C ALA A 159 19.66 18.71 6.40
N ILE A 160 20.62 19.52 6.85
CA ILE A 160 22.01 19.46 6.36
C ILE A 160 22.64 18.11 6.68
N ALA A 161 22.50 17.62 7.91
CA ALA A 161 23.04 16.34 8.33
C ALA A 161 22.44 15.18 7.51
N LEU A 162 21.14 15.22 7.23
CA LEU A 162 20.46 14.27 6.36
C LEU A 162 21.04 14.36 4.95
N LEU A 163 20.91 15.49 4.26
CA LEU A 163 21.35 15.67 2.86
C LEU A 163 22.85 15.37 2.67
N SER A 164 23.70 15.70 3.64
CA SER A 164 25.15 15.50 3.55
C SER A 164 25.58 14.04 3.74
N LYS A 165 24.68 13.14 4.14
CA LYS A 165 24.96 11.69 4.09
C LYS A 165 25.16 11.20 2.66
N ARG A 166 24.61 11.91 1.66
CA ARG A 166 24.78 11.56 0.24
C ARG A 166 26.14 12.00 -0.27
N LYS A 167 26.85 11.05 -0.89
CA LYS A 167 28.13 11.31 -1.55
C LYS A 167 27.95 12.37 -2.64
N GLY A 168 28.74 13.43 -2.58
CA GLY A 168 28.68 14.55 -3.54
C GLY A 168 27.87 15.76 -3.06
N ILE A 169 27.14 15.65 -1.94
CA ILE A 169 26.44 16.76 -1.29
C ILE A 169 27.21 17.17 -0.03
N GLY A 170 28.03 18.23 -0.13
CA GLY A 170 28.71 18.79 1.04
C GLY A 170 27.80 19.73 1.87
N PRO A 171 28.14 20.02 3.14
CA PRO A 171 27.29 20.81 4.04
C PRO A 171 26.88 22.18 3.51
N LYS A 172 27.79 22.87 2.80
CA LYS A 172 27.49 24.17 2.17
C LYS A 172 26.44 24.04 1.05
N ARG A 173 26.54 23.00 0.21
CA ARG A 173 25.56 22.72 -0.85
C ARG A 173 24.22 22.32 -0.25
N ALA A 174 24.24 21.49 0.80
CA ALA A 174 23.04 21.08 1.52
C ALA A 174 22.31 22.27 2.16
N SER A 175 23.02 23.17 2.85
CA SER A 175 22.42 24.39 3.46
C SER A 175 21.79 25.29 2.40
N SER A 176 22.50 25.54 1.29
CA SER A 176 21.95 26.34 0.19
C SER A 176 20.71 25.70 -0.42
N PHE A 177 20.74 24.38 -0.64
CA PHE A 177 19.60 23.64 -1.19
C PHE A 177 18.39 23.70 -0.25
N TYR A 178 18.60 23.41 1.03
CA TYR A 178 17.56 23.48 2.05
C TYR A 178 16.91 24.87 2.14
N LYS A 179 17.70 25.95 2.13
CA LYS A 179 17.18 27.32 2.16
C LYS A 179 16.34 27.66 0.93
N SER A 180 16.80 27.30 -0.26
CA SER A 180 16.01 27.49 -1.48
C SER A 180 14.71 26.71 -1.45
N LEU A 181 14.70 25.51 -0.85
CA LEU A 181 13.45 24.74 -0.68
C LEU A 181 12.43 25.41 0.23
N GLN A 182 12.77 26.44 1.02
CA GLN A 182 11.81 27.16 1.86
C GLN A 182 11.01 28.22 1.11
N GLU A 183 11.36 28.52 -0.15
CA GLU A 183 10.64 29.52 -0.94
C GLU A 183 9.19 29.08 -1.24
N LYS A 184 8.25 30.03 -1.26
CA LYS A 184 6.81 29.75 -1.31
C LYS A 184 6.38 28.99 -2.57
N ASN A 185 6.97 29.30 -3.71
CA ASN A 185 6.62 28.77 -5.03
C ASN A 185 7.27 27.41 -5.36
N VAL A 186 8.19 26.91 -4.54
CA VAL A 186 8.95 25.68 -4.81
C VAL A 186 8.03 24.48 -5.04
N LEU A 187 7.01 24.30 -4.20
CA LEU A 187 6.09 23.16 -4.33
C LEU A 187 5.24 23.26 -5.59
N GLU A 188 4.82 24.46 -5.98
CA GLU A 188 4.06 24.70 -7.22
C GLU A 188 4.93 24.43 -8.46
N GLU A 189 6.19 24.84 -8.43
CA GLU A 189 7.12 24.58 -9.52
C GLU A 189 7.45 23.09 -9.64
N ILE A 190 7.65 22.39 -8.52
CA ILE A 190 7.81 20.93 -8.51
C ILE A 190 6.54 20.24 -9.03
N ALA A 191 5.35 20.69 -8.62
CA ALA A 191 4.08 20.17 -9.13
C ALA A 191 3.95 20.38 -10.66
N ARG A 192 4.56 21.42 -11.23
CA ARG A 192 4.67 21.62 -12.69
C ARG A 192 5.79 20.82 -13.34
N GLY A 193 6.51 19.99 -12.59
CA GLY A 193 7.64 19.19 -13.08
C GLY A 193 8.96 19.96 -13.19
N ASN A 194 9.07 21.15 -12.59
CA ASN A 194 10.30 21.95 -12.62
C ASN A 194 11.18 21.66 -11.39
N LEU A 195 12.34 21.02 -11.60
CA LEU A 195 13.33 20.77 -10.54
C LEU A 195 14.52 21.74 -10.59
N ASP A 196 14.69 22.44 -11.70
CA ASP A 196 15.79 23.41 -11.89
C ASP A 196 15.39 24.79 -11.35
N LEU A 197 15.13 24.83 -10.04
CA LEU A 197 14.60 25.98 -9.32
C LEU A 197 15.65 27.06 -9.04
N PHE A 198 16.92 26.68 -8.95
CA PHE A 198 18.03 27.59 -8.65
C PHE A 198 19.36 27.06 -9.16
N ARG A 199 20.37 27.94 -9.27
CA ARG A 199 21.68 27.60 -9.82
C ARG A 199 22.32 26.43 -9.06
N GLY A 200 22.46 25.30 -9.75
CA GLY A 200 23.07 24.09 -9.21
C GLY A 200 22.09 23.12 -8.54
N SER A 201 20.79 23.43 -8.46
CA SER A 201 19.77 22.52 -7.92
C SER A 201 19.68 21.25 -8.76
N ALA A 202 19.78 21.34 -10.09
CA ALA A 202 19.76 20.19 -10.99
C ALA A 202 20.84 19.14 -10.65
N ALA A 203 22.03 19.55 -10.22
CA ALA A 203 23.08 18.61 -9.83
C ALA A 203 22.75 17.90 -8.52
N ILE A 204 22.15 18.61 -7.56
CA ILE A 204 21.73 18.04 -6.27
C ILE A 204 20.56 17.10 -6.48
N TRP A 205 19.54 17.50 -7.25
CA TRP A 205 18.44 16.62 -7.61
C TRP A 205 18.91 15.37 -8.33
N LYS A 206 19.84 15.46 -9.29
CA LYS A 206 20.42 14.26 -9.91
C LYS A 206 21.06 13.34 -8.87
N LEU A 207 21.84 13.86 -7.91
CA LEU A 207 22.42 13.03 -6.85
C LEU A 207 21.35 12.40 -5.95
N LEU A 208 20.26 13.12 -5.65
CA LEU A 208 19.15 12.61 -4.84
C LEU A 208 18.27 11.59 -5.60
N LEU A 209 18.22 11.69 -6.93
CA LEU A 209 17.36 10.88 -7.80
C LEU A 209 18.08 9.64 -8.40
N VAL A 210 19.42 9.65 -8.51
CA VAL A 210 20.20 8.56 -9.13
C VAL A 210 20.23 7.28 -8.27
N GLU A 211 20.08 7.37 -6.94
CA GLU A 211 20.06 6.21 -6.03
C GLU A 211 18.66 5.61 -5.78
N PHE A 212 17.65 5.96 -6.58
CA PHE A 212 16.39 5.19 -6.61
C PHE A 212 16.57 3.72 -7.09
N LEU A 213 17.74 3.39 -7.64
CA LEU A 213 18.02 2.15 -8.38
C LEU A 213 18.81 1.08 -7.60
N ASP A 214 19.31 1.37 -6.39
CA ASP A 214 20.08 0.39 -5.61
C ASP A 214 19.29 -0.04 -4.36
N GLU A 215 18.95 -1.32 -4.31
CA GLU A 215 18.11 -1.97 -3.29
C GLU A 215 18.76 -2.03 -1.89
N GLU A 216 20.00 -1.58 -1.71
CA GLU A 216 20.71 -1.71 -0.45
C GLU A 216 21.52 -0.44 -0.11
N GLY A 217 21.00 0.39 0.79
CA GLY A 217 21.85 1.25 1.63
C GLY A 217 21.46 2.73 1.72
N VAL A 218 21.07 3.10 2.96
CA VAL A 218 20.87 4.46 3.48
C VAL A 218 19.75 5.26 2.77
N ASN A 219 18.58 5.30 3.41
CA ASN A 219 17.46 6.16 3.01
C ASN A 219 17.78 7.64 3.29
N VAL A 220 18.29 8.33 2.29
CA VAL A 220 18.45 9.80 2.25
C VAL A 220 17.84 10.35 0.96
N GLY A 221 16.83 9.66 0.43
CA GLY A 221 16.10 10.03 -0.78
C GLY A 221 14.60 9.94 -0.57
N PHE A 222 13.85 10.06 -1.66
CA PHE A 222 12.41 9.97 -1.67
C PHE A 222 11.95 8.55 -1.32
N ASN A 223 10.97 8.44 -0.43
CA ASN A 223 10.43 7.16 -0.04
C ASN A 223 9.20 6.81 -0.91
N LEU A 224 9.42 6.00 -1.96
CA LEU A 224 8.34 5.44 -2.76
C LEU A 224 7.59 4.30 -2.06
N ASP A 225 8.03 3.83 -0.88
CA ASP A 225 7.27 2.80 -0.14
C ASP A 225 5.85 3.29 0.18
N SER A 226 5.65 4.61 0.31
CA SER A 226 4.31 5.19 0.46
C SER A 226 3.45 5.14 -0.81
N GLU A 227 4.06 4.99 -1.99
CA GLU A 227 3.42 5.06 -3.32
C GLU A 227 3.37 3.69 -4.04
N ARG A 228 4.12 2.70 -3.55
CA ARG A 228 4.10 1.30 -4.01
C ARG A 228 2.78 0.63 -3.66
N GLY A 229 2.33 -0.28 -4.52
CA GLY A 229 1.28 -1.23 -4.17
C GLY A 229 1.87 -2.43 -3.44
N GLU A 230 1.47 -2.66 -2.20
CA GLU A 230 1.84 -3.88 -1.48
C GLU A 230 0.82 -4.99 -1.77
N THR A 231 1.31 -6.16 -2.17
CA THR A 231 0.50 -7.37 -2.42
C THR A 231 1.33 -8.60 -2.12
N ASP A 232 0.69 -9.69 -1.72
CA ASP A 232 1.33 -11.00 -1.65
C ASP A 232 1.64 -11.48 -3.09
N GLU A 233 2.90 -11.30 -3.50
CA GLU A 233 3.43 -11.66 -4.82
C GLU A 233 3.18 -13.15 -5.16
N PRO A 234 3.53 -14.12 -4.28
CA PRO A 234 3.15 -15.52 -4.45
C PRO A 234 1.67 -15.74 -4.73
N VAL A 235 0.78 -15.02 -4.05
CA VAL A 235 -0.68 -15.16 -4.27
C VAL A 235 -1.09 -14.63 -5.63
N THR A 236 -0.54 -13.48 -6.03
CA THR A 236 -0.90 -12.83 -7.30
C THR A 236 -0.42 -13.63 -8.52
N ALA A 237 0.76 -14.24 -8.42
CA ALA A 237 1.34 -15.07 -9.48
C ALA A 237 0.70 -16.48 -9.59
N ASP A 238 0.00 -16.95 -8.56
CA ASP A 238 -0.60 -18.29 -8.54
C ASP A 238 -1.95 -18.33 -9.27
N VAL A 239 -1.96 -18.98 -10.44
CA VAL A 239 -3.16 -19.17 -11.28
C VAL A 239 -4.16 -20.21 -10.73
N ARG A 240 -3.90 -20.78 -9.55
CA ARG A 240 -4.66 -21.90 -8.97
C ARG A 240 -5.08 -21.67 -7.52
N ARG A 241 -4.90 -20.45 -7.00
CA ARG A 241 -5.15 -20.12 -5.60
C ARG A 241 -6.61 -20.40 -5.21
N LEU A 242 -6.79 -20.97 -4.02
CA LEU A 242 -8.10 -21.03 -3.36
C LEU A 242 -8.32 -19.74 -2.58
N ILE A 243 -9.46 -19.11 -2.80
CA ILE A 243 -9.85 -17.90 -2.08
C ILE A 243 -11.03 -18.20 -1.17
N ARG A 244 -11.06 -17.52 -0.03
CA ARG A 244 -12.11 -17.65 0.96
C ARG A 244 -13.46 -17.30 0.37
N CYS A 245 -14.48 -18.09 0.70
CA CYS A 245 -15.82 -17.89 0.17
C CYS A 245 -16.45 -16.60 0.74
N PRO A 246 -16.89 -15.66 -0.10
CA PRO A 246 -17.71 -14.53 0.32
C PRO A 246 -18.90 -14.95 1.18
N GLY A 247 -19.14 -14.24 2.29
CA GLY A 247 -20.22 -14.51 3.25
C GLY A 247 -19.92 -15.59 4.28
N SER A 248 -18.81 -16.33 4.16
CA SER A 248 -18.36 -17.29 5.17
C SER A 248 -17.82 -16.61 6.44
N LEU A 249 -17.56 -17.39 7.50
CA LEU A 249 -16.85 -16.94 8.69
C LEU A 249 -15.36 -17.26 8.60
N HIS A 250 -14.52 -16.30 9.00
CA HIS A 250 -13.08 -16.50 9.08
C HIS A 250 -12.70 -17.23 10.37
N GLY A 251 -12.12 -18.44 10.26
CA GLY A 251 -11.86 -19.30 11.41
C GLY A 251 -10.87 -18.74 12.46
N GLY A 252 -10.03 -17.77 12.11
CA GLY A 252 -9.07 -17.14 13.04
C GLY A 252 -9.58 -15.87 13.74
N SER A 253 -10.81 -15.45 13.48
CA SER A 253 -11.39 -14.20 14.04
C SER A 253 -12.89 -14.29 14.34
N GLY A 254 -13.61 -15.21 13.69
CA GLY A 254 -15.07 -15.25 13.76
C GLY A 254 -15.77 -14.13 12.98
N LEU A 255 -15.04 -13.26 12.27
CA LEU A 255 -15.63 -12.19 11.46
C LEU A 255 -16.10 -12.71 10.09
N ARG A 256 -17.09 -12.03 9.53
CA ARG A 256 -17.63 -12.32 8.20
C ARG A 256 -16.69 -11.88 7.10
N VAL A 257 -16.51 -12.76 6.13
CA VAL A 257 -15.89 -12.46 4.85
C VAL A 257 -16.85 -11.61 4.04
N THR A 258 -16.58 -10.31 3.93
CA THR A 258 -17.61 -9.34 3.52
C THR A 258 -17.27 -8.77 2.14
N PRO A 259 -18.10 -9.01 1.10
CA PRO A 259 -18.00 -8.31 -0.18
C PRO A 259 -18.21 -6.81 -0.01
N LEU A 260 -17.44 -6.02 -0.73
CA LEU A 260 -17.50 -4.57 -0.69
C LEU A 260 -17.54 -4.00 -2.10
N THR A 261 -18.36 -2.97 -2.30
CA THR A 261 -18.21 -2.05 -3.44
C THR A 261 -17.13 -1.01 -3.13
N LEU A 262 -16.75 -0.19 -4.12
CA LEU A 262 -15.81 0.92 -3.89
C LEU A 262 -16.37 1.93 -2.88
N GLY A 263 -17.68 2.20 -2.93
CA GLY A 263 -18.33 3.11 -1.98
C GLY A 263 -18.36 2.52 -0.57
N ASP A 264 -18.69 1.23 -0.44
CA ASP A 264 -18.72 0.57 0.87
C ASP A 264 -17.35 0.60 1.55
N LEU A 265 -16.26 0.49 0.80
CA LEU A 265 -14.92 0.48 1.36
C LEU A 265 -14.64 1.73 2.19
N GLU A 266 -15.03 2.92 1.72
CA GLU A 266 -14.69 4.19 2.37
C GLU A 266 -15.17 4.23 3.83
N ASP A 267 -16.40 3.78 4.06
CA ASP A 267 -17.03 3.81 5.39
C ASP A 267 -16.90 2.49 6.17
N PHE A 268 -16.44 1.41 5.53
CA PHE A 268 -16.38 0.09 6.16
C PHE A 268 -15.43 0.04 7.37
N ASP A 269 -15.96 -0.39 8.52
CA ASP A 269 -15.23 -0.75 9.73
C ASP A 269 -15.34 -2.27 9.97
N PRO A 270 -14.27 -3.06 9.78
CA PRO A 270 -14.31 -4.50 10.01
C PRO A 270 -14.68 -4.91 11.45
N LEU A 271 -14.42 -4.06 12.45
CA LEU A 271 -14.71 -4.35 13.85
C LEU A 271 -16.14 -3.96 14.25
N ASP A 272 -16.92 -3.44 13.30
CA ASP A 272 -18.35 -3.21 13.42
C ASP A 272 -19.16 -3.99 12.37
N ASP A 273 -18.88 -3.78 11.09
CA ASP A 273 -19.66 -4.27 9.95
C ASP A 273 -19.46 -5.76 9.63
N ALA A 274 -18.30 -6.31 9.98
CA ALA A 274 -18.00 -7.74 9.78
C ALA A 274 -18.38 -8.60 10.99
N VAL A 275 -18.90 -8.00 12.06
CA VAL A 275 -19.29 -8.70 13.29
C VAL A 275 -20.63 -9.38 13.09
N VAL A 276 -20.69 -10.69 13.34
CA VAL A 276 -21.90 -11.51 13.14
C VAL A 276 -22.57 -11.92 14.44
N PHE A 277 -21.78 -12.14 15.49
CA PHE A 277 -22.29 -12.56 16.79
C PHE A 277 -22.77 -11.34 17.59
N GLY A 278 -23.76 -11.57 18.46
CA GLY A 278 -24.34 -10.51 19.26
C GLY A 278 -23.52 -10.15 20.49
N ASP A 279 -24.15 -9.45 21.42
CA ASP A 279 -23.59 -9.02 22.68
C ASP A 279 -23.97 -9.93 23.86
N GLU A 280 -24.58 -11.08 23.59
CA GLU A 280 -25.01 -12.01 24.63
C GLU A 280 -23.81 -12.43 25.51
N PRO A 281 -23.94 -12.37 26.86
CA PRO A 281 -22.83 -12.69 27.74
C PRO A 281 -22.38 -14.14 27.61
N LEU A 282 -21.11 -14.35 27.22
CA LEU A 282 -20.48 -15.65 27.09
C LEU A 282 -19.34 -15.80 28.10
N PRO A 283 -19.43 -16.77 29.04
CA PRO A 283 -18.35 -17.04 29.97
C PRO A 283 -17.16 -17.70 29.25
N VAL A 284 -15.98 -17.15 29.49
CA VAL A 284 -14.72 -17.61 28.90
C VAL A 284 -13.62 -17.68 29.95
N GLN A 285 -12.60 -18.49 29.68
CA GLN A 285 -11.33 -18.50 30.37
C GLN A 285 -10.29 -17.80 29.50
N ILE A 286 -9.79 -16.65 29.93
CA ILE A 286 -8.69 -15.94 29.25
C ILE A 286 -7.39 -16.67 29.57
N LEU A 287 -6.66 -17.08 28.52
CA LEU A 287 -5.44 -17.89 28.64
C LEU A 287 -4.17 -17.03 28.77
N LYS A 288 -4.19 -15.80 28.27
CA LYS A 288 -3.08 -14.84 28.37
C LYS A 288 -3.60 -13.42 28.25
N PRO A 289 -2.91 -12.42 28.84
CA PRO A 289 -3.32 -11.02 28.72
C PRO A 289 -3.47 -10.61 27.25
N PHE A 290 -4.59 -9.96 26.93
CA PHE A 290 -4.90 -9.56 25.56
C PHE A 290 -5.65 -8.24 25.53
N ARG A 291 -5.22 -7.34 24.62
CA ARG A 291 -5.88 -6.06 24.37
C ARG A 291 -6.54 -6.10 23.00
N THR A 292 -7.81 -5.72 22.95
CA THR A 292 -8.57 -5.69 21.69
C THR A 292 -9.65 -4.62 21.73
N GLU A 293 -10.32 -4.45 20.60
CA GLU A 293 -11.47 -3.58 20.44
C GLU A 293 -12.50 -4.26 19.53
N MET A 294 -13.78 -3.99 19.77
CA MET A 294 -14.90 -4.57 19.03
C MET A 294 -16.13 -3.69 19.25
N LYS A 295 -16.94 -3.42 18.22
CA LYS A 295 -18.18 -2.61 18.35
C LYS A 295 -17.97 -1.27 19.07
N GLY A 296 -16.86 -0.58 18.78
CA GLY A 296 -16.49 0.70 19.41
C GLY A 296 -16.06 0.63 20.88
N GLN A 297 -15.96 -0.56 21.48
CA GLN A 297 -15.51 -0.76 22.87
C GLN A 297 -14.09 -1.32 22.91
N SER A 298 -13.30 -0.85 23.88
CA SER A 298 -11.95 -1.35 24.15
C SER A 298 -11.94 -2.34 25.31
N TYR A 299 -11.22 -3.45 25.15
CA TYR A 299 -11.07 -4.50 26.16
C TYR A 299 -9.59 -4.66 26.52
N ASN A 300 -9.28 -4.61 27.81
CA ASN A 300 -7.96 -4.92 28.36
C ASN A 300 -8.12 -6.08 29.34
N LEU A 301 -7.84 -7.30 28.88
CA LEU A 301 -8.20 -8.53 29.56
C LEU A 301 -6.98 -9.14 30.25
N SER A 302 -7.16 -9.50 31.52
CA SER A 302 -6.19 -10.28 32.30
C SER A 302 -6.49 -11.77 32.19
N GLU A 303 -5.48 -12.59 32.44
CA GLU A 303 -5.65 -14.05 32.56
C GLU A 303 -6.64 -14.39 33.68
N GLY A 304 -7.53 -15.35 33.43
CA GLY A 304 -8.57 -15.72 34.38
C GLY A 304 -9.97 -15.82 33.75
N PRO A 305 -10.98 -16.16 34.57
CA PRO A 305 -12.36 -16.22 34.12
C PRO A 305 -12.91 -14.81 33.84
N ALA A 306 -13.63 -14.67 32.73
CA ALA A 306 -14.33 -13.45 32.35
C ALA A 306 -15.70 -13.79 31.73
N GLU A 307 -16.60 -12.83 31.74
CA GLU A 307 -17.85 -12.90 30.97
C GLU A 307 -17.85 -11.73 29.99
N LEU A 308 -17.90 -12.03 28.70
CA LEU A 308 -17.73 -11.05 27.62
C LEU A 308 -18.87 -11.16 26.60
N PRO A 309 -19.18 -10.08 25.86
CA PRO A 309 -20.08 -10.16 24.70
C PRO A 309 -19.64 -11.27 23.73
N ALA A 310 -20.59 -12.03 23.19
CA ALA A 310 -20.30 -13.19 22.33
C ALA A 310 -19.38 -12.86 21.15
N CYS A 311 -19.56 -11.70 20.51
CA CYS A 311 -18.67 -11.22 19.46
C CYS A 311 -17.19 -11.13 19.88
N VAL A 312 -16.93 -10.63 21.09
CA VAL A 312 -15.57 -10.52 21.65
C VAL A 312 -15.07 -11.89 22.07
N ALA A 313 -15.91 -12.66 22.77
CA ALA A 313 -15.55 -13.98 23.27
C ALA A 313 -15.16 -14.93 22.13
N ILE A 314 -15.95 -14.99 21.06
CA ILE A 314 -15.68 -15.83 19.88
C ILE A 314 -14.43 -15.35 19.14
N PHE A 315 -14.24 -14.03 19.01
CA PHE A 315 -13.02 -13.48 18.42
C PHE A 315 -11.76 -13.93 19.20
N LEU A 316 -11.79 -13.87 20.53
CA LEU A 316 -10.67 -14.30 21.37
C LEU A 316 -10.44 -15.82 21.30
N MET A 317 -11.51 -16.61 21.29
CA MET A 317 -11.40 -18.06 21.12
C MET A 317 -10.81 -18.43 19.76
N ALA A 318 -11.25 -17.79 18.69
CA ALA A 318 -10.73 -18.01 17.33
C ALA A 318 -9.25 -17.66 17.20
N ARG A 319 -8.74 -16.74 18.02
CA ARG A 319 -7.31 -16.39 18.11
C ARG A 319 -6.50 -17.28 19.06
N GLY A 320 -7.14 -18.25 19.71
CA GLY A 320 -6.50 -19.14 20.68
C GLY A 320 -6.00 -18.39 21.92
N VAL A 321 -6.66 -17.29 22.32
CA VAL A 321 -6.32 -16.53 23.54
C VAL A 321 -7.35 -16.67 24.65
N ALA A 322 -8.46 -17.35 24.37
CA ALA A 322 -9.49 -17.70 25.33
C ALA A 322 -10.10 -19.08 25.00
N GLU A 323 -10.75 -19.70 25.97
CA GLU A 323 -11.53 -20.93 25.81
C GLU A 323 -12.94 -20.76 26.39
N ALA A 324 -13.90 -21.50 25.85
CA ALA A 324 -15.27 -21.50 26.37
C ALA A 324 -15.31 -22.10 27.78
N ARG A 325 -16.08 -21.48 28.67
CA ARG A 325 -16.32 -21.99 30.03
C ARG A 325 -17.78 -22.40 30.18
N SER A 326 -18.05 -23.48 30.90
CA SER A 326 -19.43 -23.82 31.27
C SER A 326 -19.98 -22.79 32.28
N ARG A 327 -21.25 -22.41 32.14
CA ARG A 327 -21.97 -21.72 33.22
C ARG A 327 -22.06 -22.70 34.38
N ALA A 328 -21.52 -22.31 35.54
CA ALA A 328 -21.62 -23.07 36.77
C ALA A 328 -23.06 -23.08 37.30
#